data_AF-A0A562IEH1-F1
#
_entry.id   AF-A0A562IEH1-F1
#
_cell.length_a   1.000
_cell.length_b   1.000
_cell.length_c   1.000
_cell.angle_alpha   90.00
_cell.angle_beta   90.00
_cell.angle_gamma   90.00
#
_symmetry.space_group_name_H-M   'P 1'
#
loop_
_entity.id
_entity.type
_entity.pdbx_description
1 polymer ?
#
loop_
_entity_poly.entity_id
_entity_poly.type
_entity_poly.pdbx_seq_one_letter_code
_entity_poly.pdbx_strand_id
1 'polypeptide(L)'
;MTNRPDATPLIPTSRSAGLLAGLALGVALLAGCSSEGASTDCGLDACTVTFDRGVEANARILGVEAKLVGAQGDQVTVEVAGEQLSLTMGQQATEVGGFAVTLDSVTDEQVKIRVSRNPNN
;
A
#
# COMPACT_ATOMS: atom_id res chain seq x y z
N MET A 1 58.69 49.28 -8.56
CA MET A 1 57.35 49.82 -8.90
C MET A 1 56.91 49.05 -10.14
N THR A 2 55.89 48.19 -10.21
CA THR A 2 54.68 47.96 -9.42
C THR A 2 54.32 46.48 -9.66
N ASN A 3 54.10 45.70 -8.59
CA ASN A 3 53.45 44.39 -8.68
C ASN A 3 51.94 44.63 -8.84
N ARG A 4 51.30 43.99 -9.82
CA ARG A 4 49.84 43.91 -9.89
C ARG A 4 49.43 42.43 -9.94
N PRO A 5 48.62 41.95 -8.99
CA PRO A 5 48.05 40.62 -9.05
C PRO A 5 46.76 40.68 -9.88
N ASP A 6 46.65 39.85 -10.92
CA ASP A 6 45.36 39.57 -11.54
C ASP A 6 44.82 38.26 -10.95
N ALA A 7 43.69 38.42 -10.27
CA ALA A 7 42.99 37.38 -9.55
C ALA A 7 42.28 36.43 -10.52
N THR A 8 42.53 35.14 -10.36
CA THR A 8 41.76 34.05 -10.95
C THR A 8 40.32 34.07 -10.40
N PRO A 9 39.27 34.12 -11.22
CA PRO A 9 37.92 33.84 -10.75
C PRO A 9 37.78 32.31 -10.62
N LEU A 10 37.99 31.80 -9.40
CA LEU A 10 37.51 30.47 -9.03
C LEU A 10 35.98 30.54 -8.98
N ILE A 11 35.32 30.17 -10.06
CA ILE A 11 33.88 29.88 -10.04
C ILE A 11 33.71 28.61 -9.21
N PRO A 12 32.99 28.63 -8.07
CA PRO A 12 32.58 27.41 -7.41
C PRO A 12 31.49 26.79 -8.29
N THR A 13 31.86 25.83 -9.13
CA THR A 13 30.90 24.87 -9.68
C THR A 13 30.35 24.09 -8.51
N SER A 14 29.24 24.56 -7.95
CA SER A 14 28.39 23.78 -7.06
C SER A 14 28.07 22.47 -7.79
N ARG A 15 28.63 21.36 -7.29
CA ARG A 15 28.28 20.01 -7.70
C ARG A 15 26.87 19.71 -7.21
N SER A 16 25.90 20.32 -7.87
CA SER A 16 24.48 20.07 -7.69
C SER A 16 24.02 19.34 -8.95
N ALA A 17 24.39 18.08 -9.09
CA ALA A 17 23.98 17.28 -10.23
C ALA A 17 23.75 15.82 -9.81
N GLY A 18 22.47 15.49 -9.67
CA GLY A 18 21.97 14.20 -10.13
C GLY A 18 22.05 13.04 -9.16
N LEU A 19 21.37 13.12 -8.00
CA LEU A 19 21.01 11.93 -7.22
C LEU A 19 19.56 12.00 -6.72
N LEU A 20 18.61 12.42 -7.56
CA LEU A 20 17.17 12.35 -7.25
C LEU A 20 16.36 12.12 -8.54
N ALA A 21 16.62 11.01 -9.25
CA ALA A 21 15.85 10.64 -10.45
C ALA A 21 15.48 9.14 -10.47
N GLY A 22 15.31 8.52 -9.30
CA GLY A 22 15.02 7.09 -9.17
C GLY A 22 13.64 6.72 -8.61
N LEU A 23 12.86 7.67 -8.09
CA LEU A 23 11.65 7.35 -7.30
C LEU A 23 10.32 7.70 -7.98
N ALA A 24 10.33 8.35 -9.16
CA ALA A 24 9.09 8.79 -9.82
C ALA A 24 8.39 7.71 -10.69
N LEU A 25 9.06 6.58 -10.97
CA LEU A 25 8.53 5.51 -11.83
C LEU A 25 7.64 4.49 -11.09
N GLY A 26 7.51 4.59 -9.75
CA GLY A 26 6.69 3.66 -8.96
C GLY A 26 5.20 4.00 -8.91
N VAL A 27 4.81 5.23 -9.27
CA VAL A 27 3.44 5.74 -9.04
C VAL A 27 2.49 5.48 -10.21
N ALA A 28 3.00 5.15 -11.40
CA ALA A 28 2.19 5.03 -12.62
C ALA A 28 1.42 3.70 -12.75
N LEU A 29 1.73 2.67 -11.94
CA LEU A 29 1.09 1.35 -12.04
C LEU A 29 -0.10 1.17 -11.08
N LEU A 30 -0.39 2.15 -10.21
CA LEU A 30 -1.43 2.03 -9.17
C LEU A 30 -2.80 2.55 -9.61
N ALA A 31 -2.99 2.92 -10.89
CA ALA A 31 -4.23 3.49 -11.42
C ALA A 31 -5.47 2.53 -11.40
N GLY A 32 -5.34 1.35 -10.80
CA GLY A 32 -6.42 0.37 -10.66
C GLY A 32 -6.94 0.17 -9.24
N CYS A 33 -6.35 0.83 -8.22
CA CYS A 33 -6.85 0.75 -6.85
C CYS A 33 -7.73 1.96 -6.55
N SER A 34 -9.01 1.70 -6.29
CA SER A 34 -9.95 2.69 -5.79
C SER A 34 -10.35 2.27 -4.39
N SER A 35 -10.33 3.18 -3.43
CA SER A 35 -10.73 2.89 -2.06
C SER A 35 -11.51 4.05 -1.46
N GLU A 36 -12.52 3.70 -0.66
CA GLU A 36 -13.41 4.61 0.05
C GLU A 36 -13.43 4.15 1.51
N GLY A 37 -13.11 5.06 2.46
CA GLY A 37 -12.95 4.68 3.87
C GLY A 37 -11.80 3.68 4.13
N ALA A 38 -10.91 3.52 3.17
CA ALA A 38 -9.79 2.59 3.23
C ALA A 38 -8.57 3.12 2.46
N SER A 39 -7.39 2.63 2.82
CA SER A 39 -6.14 2.86 2.08
C SER A 39 -5.56 1.54 1.61
N THR A 40 -5.03 1.51 0.39
CA THR A 40 -4.48 0.32 -0.25
C THR A 40 -3.02 0.53 -0.59
N ASP A 41 -2.17 -0.40 -0.16
CA ASP A 41 -0.77 -0.48 -0.54
C ASP A 41 -0.54 -1.75 -1.35
N CYS A 42 -0.37 -1.62 -2.67
CA CYS A 42 -0.30 -2.75 -3.59
C CYS A 42 1.10 -2.90 -4.20
N GLY A 43 1.66 -4.09 -4.03
CA GLY A 43 2.78 -4.60 -4.81
C GLY A 43 2.30 -5.33 -6.07
N LEU A 44 3.22 -6.07 -6.70
CA LEU A 44 2.93 -6.81 -7.92
C LEU A 44 1.90 -7.93 -7.72
N ASP A 45 1.96 -8.64 -6.59
CA ASP A 45 1.18 -9.88 -6.39
C ASP A 45 0.32 -9.83 -5.13
N ALA A 46 0.47 -8.77 -4.33
CA ALA A 46 -0.18 -8.62 -3.04
C ALA A 46 -0.56 -7.16 -2.79
N CYS A 47 -1.68 -6.96 -2.11
CA CYS A 47 -2.19 -5.68 -1.64
C CYS A 47 -2.47 -5.77 -0.13
N THR A 48 -1.98 -4.80 0.62
CA THR A 48 -2.39 -4.56 1.99
C THR A 48 -3.48 -3.51 1.99
N VAL A 49 -4.65 -3.83 2.53
CA VAL A 49 -5.79 -2.93 2.66
C VAL A 49 -5.96 -2.58 4.12
N THR A 50 -5.95 -1.29 4.42
CA THR A 50 -6.25 -0.74 5.74
C THR A 50 -7.62 -0.09 5.69
N PHE A 51 -8.59 -0.69 6.37
CA PHE A 51 -9.93 -0.14 6.51
C PHE A 51 -10.03 0.70 7.79
N ASP A 52 -10.63 1.89 7.69
CA ASP A 52 -10.98 2.68 8.86
C ASP A 52 -12.26 2.11 9.50
N ARG A 53 -12.28 2.01 10.83
CA ARG A 53 -13.44 1.51 11.58
C ARG A 53 -14.46 2.61 11.80
N GLY A 54 -15.73 2.23 11.89
CA GLY A 54 -16.84 3.16 12.17
C GLY A 54 -17.35 3.92 10.94
N VAL A 55 -16.83 3.61 9.75
CA VAL A 55 -17.33 4.10 8.45
C VAL A 55 -17.65 2.91 7.54
N GLU A 56 -18.42 3.15 6.48
CA GLU A 56 -18.51 2.19 5.38
C GLU A 56 -17.19 2.22 4.61
N ALA A 57 -16.48 1.09 4.59
CA ALA A 57 -15.14 1.00 4.02
C ALA A 57 -15.05 -0.12 2.98
N ASN A 58 -14.65 0.23 1.76
CA ASN A 58 -14.48 -0.66 0.62
C ASN A 58 -13.23 -0.28 -0.19
N ALA A 59 -12.59 -1.29 -0.78
CA ALA A 59 -11.42 -1.12 -1.62
C ALA A 59 -11.47 -2.10 -2.78
N ARG A 60 -11.23 -1.61 -3.99
CA ARG A 60 -11.06 -2.44 -5.17
C ARG A 60 -9.57 -2.65 -5.42
N ILE A 61 -9.11 -3.89 -5.28
CA ILE A 61 -7.71 -4.28 -5.39
C ILE A 61 -7.58 -5.50 -6.30
N LEU A 62 -6.52 -5.56 -7.11
CA LEU A 62 -6.26 -6.70 -8.01
C LEU A 62 -7.44 -7.10 -8.92
N GLY A 63 -8.39 -6.19 -9.16
CA GLY A 63 -9.62 -6.45 -9.94
C GLY A 63 -10.82 -6.96 -9.15
N VAL A 64 -10.68 -7.24 -7.85
CA VAL A 64 -11.76 -7.66 -6.95
C VAL A 64 -12.08 -6.59 -5.92
N GLU A 65 -13.28 -6.65 -5.36
CA GLU A 65 -13.71 -5.76 -4.28
C GLU A 65 -13.51 -6.43 -2.93
N ALA A 66 -12.95 -5.67 -1.98
CA ALA A 66 -12.77 -6.02 -0.60
C ALA A 66 -13.53 -5.02 0.27
N LYS A 67 -14.45 -5.49 1.09
CA LYS A 67 -15.31 -4.66 1.95
C LYS A 67 -15.21 -5.10 3.39
N LEU A 68 -15.10 -4.15 4.31
CA LEU A 68 -15.22 -4.43 5.73
C LEU A 68 -16.70 -4.55 6.09
N VAL A 69 -17.12 -5.72 6.58
CA VAL A 69 -18.50 -5.96 7.06
C VAL A 69 -18.58 -5.70 8.56
N GLY A 70 -17.55 -6.12 9.30
CA GLY A 70 -17.48 -5.87 10.73
C GLY A 70 -16.15 -6.31 11.33
N ALA A 71 -15.81 -5.75 12.48
CA ALA A 71 -14.67 -6.16 13.28
C ALA A 71 -15.09 -6.21 14.75
N GLN A 72 -14.80 -7.31 15.42
CA GLN A 72 -15.18 -7.56 16.81
C GLN A 72 -14.05 -8.31 17.53
N GLY A 73 -13.41 -7.64 18.49
CA GLY A 73 -12.21 -8.15 19.14
C GLY A 73 -11.12 -8.45 18.10
N ASP A 74 -10.61 -9.69 18.12
CA ASP A 74 -9.56 -10.16 17.21
C ASP A 74 -10.10 -10.81 15.92
N GLN A 75 -11.42 -10.79 15.73
CA GLN A 75 -12.12 -11.37 14.59
C GLN A 75 -12.66 -10.28 13.67
N VAL A 76 -12.48 -10.46 12.37
CA VAL A 76 -12.91 -9.52 11.34
C VAL A 76 -13.70 -10.26 10.28
N THR A 77 -14.88 -9.76 9.98
CA THR A 77 -15.68 -10.19 8.83
C THR A 77 -15.45 -9.23 7.67
N VAL A 78 -14.92 -9.76 6.58
CA VAL A 78 -14.72 -9.03 5.33
C VAL A 78 -15.43 -9.74 4.20
N GLU A 79 -15.84 -9.01 3.18
CA GLU A 79 -16.30 -9.57 1.92
C GLU A 79 -15.21 -9.35 0.87
N VAL A 80 -14.73 -10.43 0.24
CA VAL A 80 -13.70 -10.35 -0.79
C VAL A 80 -14.21 -11.11 -2.02
N ALA A 81 -14.16 -10.46 -3.17
CA ALA A 81 -14.70 -11.01 -4.43
C ALA A 81 -16.20 -11.41 -4.36
N GLY A 82 -16.98 -10.77 -3.48
CA GLY A 82 -18.40 -11.06 -3.27
C GLY A 82 -18.67 -12.24 -2.32
N GLU A 83 -17.64 -12.80 -1.68
CA GLU A 83 -17.77 -13.86 -0.69
C GLU A 83 -17.40 -13.33 0.71
N GLN A 84 -18.25 -13.62 1.70
CA GLN A 84 -18.01 -13.22 3.09
C GLN A 84 -17.11 -14.22 3.82
N LEU A 85 -16.08 -13.68 4.47
CA LEU A 85 -15.03 -14.43 5.12
C LEU A 85 -14.85 -13.88 6.53
N SER A 86 -14.62 -14.80 7.46
CA SER A 86 -14.22 -14.44 8.80
C SER A 86 -12.73 -14.74 8.99
N LEU A 87 -11.97 -13.71 9.27
CA LEU A 87 -10.55 -13.79 9.55
C LEU A 87 -10.31 -13.58 11.05
N THR A 88 -9.32 -14.28 11.60
CA THR A 88 -8.94 -14.16 13.01
C THR A 88 -7.45 -13.91 13.12
N MET A 89 -7.06 -13.04 14.05
CA MET A 89 -5.67 -12.62 14.18
C MET A 89 -4.75 -13.81 14.47
N GLY A 90 -3.61 -13.87 13.78
CA GLY A 90 -2.63 -14.96 13.93
C GLY A 90 -3.04 -16.30 13.32
N GLN A 91 -4.18 -16.39 12.64
CA GLN A 91 -4.54 -17.57 11.84
C GLN A 91 -3.89 -17.53 10.46
N GLN A 92 -3.85 -18.70 9.84
CA GLN A 92 -3.36 -18.85 8.46
C GLN A 92 -4.26 -18.11 7.47
N ALA A 93 -3.71 -17.81 6.30
CA ALA A 93 -4.45 -17.21 5.21
C ALA A 93 -5.69 -18.05 4.87
N THR A 94 -6.81 -17.37 4.63
CA THR A 94 -8.04 -17.97 4.13
C THR A 94 -8.12 -17.74 2.62
N GLU A 95 -8.43 -18.79 1.88
CA GLU A 95 -8.49 -18.76 0.41
C GLU A 95 -9.91 -18.43 -0.07
N VAL A 96 -10.02 -17.50 -1.01
CA VAL A 96 -11.29 -17.07 -1.63
C VAL A 96 -11.05 -16.64 -3.07
N GLY A 97 -11.84 -17.14 -4.03
CA GLY A 97 -11.75 -16.69 -5.43
C GLY A 97 -10.34 -16.65 -6.05
N GLY A 98 -9.41 -17.53 -5.63
CA GLY A 98 -8.01 -17.54 -6.09
C GLY A 98 -7.06 -16.56 -5.36
N PHE A 99 -7.52 -15.95 -4.27
CA PHE A 99 -6.73 -15.05 -3.42
C PHE A 99 -6.56 -15.63 -2.02
N ALA A 100 -5.35 -15.47 -1.48
CA ALA A 100 -5.05 -15.70 -0.09
C ALA A 100 -5.27 -14.41 0.71
N VAL A 101 -6.16 -14.47 1.70
CA VAL A 101 -6.53 -13.32 2.54
C VAL A 101 -6.10 -13.59 3.98
N THR A 102 -5.34 -12.67 4.55
CA THR A 102 -4.83 -12.78 5.92
C THR A 102 -5.16 -11.51 6.70
N LEU A 103 -5.48 -11.68 7.98
CA LEU A 103 -5.60 -10.56 8.90
C LEU A 103 -4.22 -10.20 9.47
N ASP A 104 -3.76 -8.99 9.18
CA ASP A 104 -2.43 -8.50 9.55
C ASP A 104 -2.47 -7.81 10.92
N SER A 105 -3.43 -6.90 11.12
CA SER A 105 -3.65 -6.26 12.43
C SER A 105 -5.10 -5.78 12.60
N VAL A 106 -5.52 -5.68 13.86
CA VAL A 106 -6.79 -5.06 14.26
C VAL A 106 -6.50 -4.10 15.40
N THR A 107 -6.96 -2.86 15.27
CA THR A 107 -6.94 -1.85 16.32
C THR A 107 -8.36 -1.30 16.54
N ASP A 108 -8.51 -0.40 17.50
CA ASP A 108 -9.78 0.27 17.76
C ASP A 108 -10.20 1.19 16.60
N GLU A 109 -9.23 1.67 15.81
CA GLU A 109 -9.45 2.63 14.73
C GLU A 109 -9.35 1.99 13.35
N GLN A 110 -8.56 0.93 13.17
CA GLN A 110 -8.21 0.40 11.85
C GLN A 110 -8.13 -1.12 11.83
N VAL A 111 -8.42 -1.68 10.65
CA VAL A 111 -8.25 -3.10 10.36
C VAL A 111 -7.35 -3.23 9.14
N LYS A 112 -6.26 -3.98 9.26
CA LYS A 112 -5.36 -4.25 8.14
C LYS A 112 -5.48 -5.70 7.72
N ILE A 113 -5.86 -5.89 6.46
CA ILE A 113 -5.81 -7.19 5.81
C ILE A 113 -4.75 -7.19 4.72
N ARG A 114 -4.17 -8.35 4.47
CA ARG A 114 -3.30 -8.60 3.32
C ARG A 114 -4.03 -9.56 2.39
N VAL A 115 -4.11 -9.18 1.12
CA VAL A 115 -4.71 -9.97 0.05
C VAL A 115 -3.63 -10.22 -0.99
N SER A 116 -3.34 -11.48 -1.29
CA SER A 116 -2.35 -11.85 -2.31
C SER A 116 -2.95 -12.82 -3.30
N ARG A 117 -2.50 -12.77 -4.56
CA ARG A 117 -2.80 -13.83 -5.51
C ARG A 117 -2.23 -15.15 -4.98
N ASN A 118 -3.04 -16.19 -4.93
CA ASN A 118 -2.52 -17.52 -4.64
C ASN A 118 -1.90 -18.07 -5.94
N PRO A 119 -0.57 -18.29 -6.00
CA PRO A 119 0.09 -18.79 -7.20
C PRO A 119 -0.29 -20.25 -7.56
N ASN A 120 -1.10 -20.92 -6.74
CA ASN A 120 -1.57 -22.30 -6.98
C ASN A 120 -2.96 -22.38 -7.64
N ASN A 121 -3.55 -21.26 -8.08
CA ASN A 121 -4.83 -21.22 -8.81
C ASN A 121 -4.62 -20.89 -10.30
#